data_AF-A0A952BAF4-F1
#
_entry.id   AF-A0A952BAF4-F1
#
_cell.length_a   1.000
_cell.length_b   1.000
_cell.length_c   1.000
_cell.angle_alpha   90.00
_cell.angle_beta   90.00
_cell.angle_gamma   90.00
#
_symmetry.space_group_name_H-M   'P 1'
#
loop_
_entity.id
_entity.type
_entity.pdbx_description
1 polymer ?
#
loop_
_entity_poly.entity_id
_entity_poly.type
_entity_poly.pdbx_seq_one_letter_code
_entity_poly.pdbx_strand_id
1 'polypeptide(L)'
;MSLLITEECINCDVCEPECPNGAIYLGEEIYEIDCKLCTECVGHYDTPQCVEVCPVACIIKDPDNEESVEVLHHKLLALSGKAS
;
A
#
# COMPACT_ATOMS: atom_id res chain seq x y z
N MET A 1 -7.51 5.81 1.06
CA MET A 1 -8.09 4.48 1.06
C MET A 1 -6.91 3.52 1.17
N SER A 2 -7.09 2.34 1.76
CA SER A 2 -6.02 1.35 1.76
C SER A 2 -6.14 0.49 0.51
N LEU A 3 -5.02 -0.11 0.12
CA LEU A 3 -5.04 -1.27 -0.75
C LEU A 3 -5.01 -2.53 0.11
N LEU A 4 -5.48 -3.62 -0.46
CA LEU A 4 -5.53 -4.96 0.12
C LEU A 4 -4.90 -5.95 -0.85
N ILE A 5 -4.04 -6.83 -0.34
CA ILE A 5 -3.53 -7.98 -1.08
C ILE A 5 -4.48 -9.15 -0.81
N THR A 6 -4.94 -9.81 -1.87
CA THR A 6 -5.85 -10.95 -1.78
C THR A 6 -5.09 -12.27 -1.72
N GLU A 7 -5.83 -13.35 -1.42
CA GLU A 7 -5.35 -14.74 -1.40
C GLU A 7 -4.75 -15.25 -2.74
N GLU A 8 -4.89 -14.48 -3.83
CA GLU A 8 -4.24 -14.79 -5.11
C GLU A 8 -2.74 -14.44 -5.11
N CYS A 9 -2.22 -13.90 -4.00
CA CYS A 9 -0.80 -13.59 -3.85
C CYS A 9 0.08 -14.84 -3.96
N ILE A 10 1.18 -14.72 -4.71
CA ILE A 10 2.12 -15.82 -4.98
C ILE A 10 3.47 -15.66 -4.25
N ASN A 11 3.56 -14.74 -3.28
CA ASN A 11 4.79 -14.48 -2.50
C ASN A 11 6.05 -14.29 -3.34
N CYS A 12 5.98 -13.38 -4.33
CA CYS A 12 7.07 -13.12 -5.28
C CYS A 12 8.01 -11.97 -4.89
N ASP A 13 7.81 -11.35 -3.73
CA ASP A 13 8.66 -10.32 -3.11
C ASP A 13 8.80 -8.97 -3.85
N VAL A 14 8.19 -8.82 -5.03
CA VAL A 14 8.42 -7.62 -5.86
C VAL A 14 7.69 -6.36 -5.37
N CYS A 15 6.61 -6.48 -4.58
CA CYS A 15 5.81 -5.31 -4.18
C CYS A 15 6.32 -4.62 -2.91
N GLU A 16 6.96 -5.33 -1.99
CA GLU A 16 7.52 -4.79 -0.75
C GLU A 16 8.49 -3.62 -0.97
N PRO A 17 9.55 -3.76 -1.80
CA PRO A 17 10.54 -2.69 -1.98
C PRO A 17 9.98 -1.45 -2.71
N GLU A 18 8.84 -1.59 -3.40
CA GLU A 18 8.24 -0.51 -4.18
C GLU A 18 7.34 0.41 -3.34
N CYS A 19 7.00 0.01 -2.11
CA CYS A 19 6.14 0.81 -1.25
C CYS A 19 6.93 2.00 -0.64
N PRO A 20 6.61 3.27 -0.97
CA PRO A 20 7.36 4.42 -0.47
C PRO A 20 7.22 4.63 1.04
N ASN A 21 6.17 4.05 1.65
CA ASN A 21 5.87 4.18 3.08
C ASN A 21 6.20 2.91 3.88
N GLY A 22 6.75 1.87 3.25
CA GLY A 22 7.00 0.58 3.90
C GLY A 22 5.72 -0.06 4.46
N ALA A 23 4.59 0.09 3.76
CA ALA A 23 3.29 -0.42 4.21
C ALA A 23 3.11 -1.92 3.96
N ILE A 24 3.94 -2.51 3.11
CA ILE A 24 3.82 -3.90 2.65
C ILE A 24 4.81 -4.76 3.44
N TYR A 25 4.36 -5.91 3.93
CA TYR A 25 5.19 -6.86 4.68
C TYR A 25 4.73 -8.30 4.42
N LEU A 26 5.61 -9.29 4.60
CA LEU A 26 5.23 -10.70 4.55
C LEU A 26 4.44 -11.08 5.82
N GLY A 27 3.17 -11.45 5.65
CA GLY A 27 2.29 -11.94 6.69
C GLY A 27 2.49 -13.44 7.00
N GLU A 28 1.46 -14.09 7.54
CA GLU A 28 1.53 -15.53 7.87
C GLU A 28 1.49 -16.41 6.62
N GLU A 29 0.63 -16.07 5.65
CA GLU A 29 0.43 -16.88 4.43
C GLU A 29 0.76 -16.11 3.14
N ILE A 30 0.46 -14.82 3.12
CA ILE A 30 0.64 -13.93 1.97
C ILE A 30 1.26 -12.61 2.40
N TYR A 31 1.68 -11.79 1.44
CA TYR A 31 1.97 -10.39 1.71
C TYR A 31 0.71 -9.64 2.18
N GLU A 32 0.88 -8.74 3.13
CA GLU A 32 -0.17 -7.91 3.72
C GLU A 32 0.16 -6.41 3.60
N ILE A 33 -0.85 -5.55 3.76
CA ILE A 33 -0.71 -4.09 3.71
C ILE A 33 -1.20 -3.48 5.02
N ASP A 34 -0.34 -2.74 5.72
CA ASP A 34 -0.77 -1.92 6.86
C ASP A 34 -1.52 -0.68 6.36
N CYS A 35 -2.83 -0.65 6.61
CA CYS A 35 -3.70 0.46 6.21
C CYS A 35 -3.32 1.81 6.83
N LYS A 36 -2.58 1.81 7.94
CA LYS A 36 -2.08 3.05 8.57
C LYS A 36 -0.91 3.66 7.82
N LEU A 37 -0.21 2.89 7.00
CA LEU A 37 0.94 3.32 6.22
C LEU A 37 0.61 3.48 4.73
N CYS A 38 -0.39 2.75 4.24
CA CYS A 38 -0.80 2.83 2.84
C CYS A 38 -1.44 4.20 2.52
N THR A 39 -0.86 4.91 1.57
CA THR A 39 -1.39 6.19 1.05
C THR A 39 -1.88 6.10 -0.39
N GLU A 40 -2.03 4.88 -0.94
CA GLU A 40 -2.22 4.66 -2.39
C GLU A 40 -1.15 5.34 -3.25
N CYS A 41 0.05 5.53 -2.70
CA CYS A 41 1.13 6.32 -3.28
C CYS A 41 0.82 7.80 -3.53
N VAL A 42 -0.32 8.32 -3.07
CA VAL A 42 -0.67 9.75 -3.15
C VAL A 42 0.46 10.57 -2.52
N GLY A 43 0.93 11.57 -3.26
CA GLY A 43 2.04 12.46 -2.88
C GLY A 43 3.45 11.92 -3.22
N HIS A 44 3.56 10.68 -3.68
CA HIS A 44 4.80 10.09 -4.20
C HIS A 44 4.73 9.81 -5.70
N TYR A 45 3.63 9.21 -6.17
CA TYR A 45 3.42 8.77 -7.54
C TYR A 45 1.96 8.99 -7.97
N ASP A 46 1.72 8.98 -9.28
CA ASP A 46 0.36 9.11 -9.85
C ASP A 46 -0.46 7.81 -9.72
N THR A 47 0.21 6.66 -9.67
CA THR A 47 -0.42 5.33 -9.52
C THR A 47 0.25 4.51 -8.41
N PRO A 48 -0.46 3.54 -7.79
CA PRO A 48 0.14 2.68 -6.78
C PRO A 48 1.21 1.76 -7.37
N GLN A 49 2.46 1.91 -6.93
CA GLN A 49 3.58 1.18 -7.51
C GLN A 49 3.48 -0.34 -7.28
N CYS A 50 2.97 -0.76 -6.12
CA CYS A 50 2.74 -2.18 -5.83
C CYS A 50 1.77 -2.85 -6.80
N VAL A 51 0.77 -2.11 -7.32
CA VAL A 51 -0.18 -2.62 -8.32
C VAL A 51 0.51 -2.80 -9.67
N GLU A 52 1.35 -1.85 -10.08
CA GLU A 52 2.08 -1.89 -11.36
C GLU A 52 3.04 -3.08 -11.45
N VAL A 53 3.67 -3.47 -10.33
CA VAL A 53 4.65 -4.57 -10.31
C VAL A 53 4.04 -5.93 -10.00
N CYS A 54 2.78 -6.01 -9.56
CA CYS A 54 2.17 -7.27 -9.15
C CYS A 54 1.91 -8.18 -10.38
N PRO A 55 2.58 -9.36 -10.48
CA PRO A 55 2.48 -10.20 -11.68
C PRO A 55 1.13 -10.91 -11.85
N VAL A 56 0.32 -10.96 -10.80
CA VAL A 56 -0.98 -11.64 -10.75
C VAL A 56 -2.15 -10.68 -10.50
N ALA A 57 -1.89 -9.36 -10.46
CA ALA A 57 -2.91 -8.33 -10.25
C ALA A 57 -3.80 -8.56 -9.01
N CYS A 58 -3.25 -9.12 -7.93
CA CYS A 58 -3.97 -9.50 -6.72
C CYS A 58 -4.09 -8.37 -5.67
N ILE A 59 -3.69 -7.14 -6.01
CA ILE A 59 -3.74 -5.96 -5.13
C ILE A 59 -4.91 -5.07 -5.54
N ILE A 60 -5.91 -4.95 -4.67
CA ILE A 60 -7.17 -4.27 -4.94
C ILE A 60 -7.41 -3.13 -3.94
N LYS A 61 -8.45 -2.33 -4.19
CA LYS A 61 -8.96 -1.38 -3.19
C LYS A 61 -9.56 -2.13 -2.01
N ASP A 62 -9.20 -1.72 -0.81
CA ASP A 62 -9.77 -2.25 0.41
C ASP A 62 -11.16 -1.63 0.66
N PRO A 63 -12.25 -2.42 0.58
CA PRO A 63 -13.61 -1.91 0.78
C PRO A 63 -13.89 -1.47 2.23
N ASP A 64 -13.13 -1.98 3.21
CA ASP A 64 -13.32 -1.65 4.63
C ASP A 64 -12.49 -0.43 5.06
N ASN A 65 -11.58 0.04 4.21
CA ASN A 65 -10.69 1.18 4.48
C ASN A 65 -10.77 2.23 3.35
N GLU A 66 -11.98 2.63 2.97
CA GLU A 66 -12.18 3.74 2.06
C GLU A 66 -11.82 5.10 2.71
N GLU A 67 -10.97 5.90 2.05
CA GLU A 67 -10.57 7.24 2.51
C GLU A 67 -10.41 8.16 1.30
N SER A 68 -10.74 9.45 1.46
CA SER A 68 -10.59 10.44 0.39
C SER A 68 -9.12 10.82 0.14
N VAL A 69 -8.86 11.46 -1.01
CA VAL A 69 -7.53 11.95 -1.38
C VAL A 69 -6.98 12.92 -0.32
N GLU A 70 -7.82 13.76 0.27
CA GLU A 70 -7.44 14.68 1.34
C GLU A 70 -6.98 13.93 2.60
N VAL A 71 -7.67 12.85 2.98
CA VAL A 71 -7.29 12.00 4.11
C VAL A 71 -5.95 11.33 3.84
N LEU A 72 -5.72 10.84 2.62
CA LEU A 72 -4.44 10.24 2.21
C LEU A 72 -3.29 11.23 2.28
N HIS A 73 -3.50 12.46 1.82
CA HIS A 73 -2.51 13.52 1.93
C HIS A 73 -2.17 13.85 3.38
N HIS A 74 -3.18 13.93 4.26
CA HIS A 74 -2.96 14.14 5.69
C HIS A 74 -2.20 12.97 6.34
N LYS A 75 -2.53 11.73 5.97
CA LYS A 75 -1.80 10.53 6.41
C LYS A 75 -0.33 10.61 6.00
N LEU A 76 -0.05 10.94 4.73
CA LEU A 76 1.31 11.14 4.24
C LEU A 76 2.06 12.19 5.08
N LEU A 77 1.47 13.36 5.31
CA LEU A 77 2.10 14.41 6.12
C LEU A 77 2.45 13.93 7.52
N ALA A 78 1.58 13.12 8.15
CA ALA A 78 1.83 12.53 9.45
C ALA A 78 2.96 11.49 9.45
N LEU A 79 3.17 10.78 8.33
CA LEU A 79 4.27 9.83 8.14
C LEU A 79 5.60 10.55 7.89
N SER A 80 5.62 11.53 6.99
CA SER A 80 6.81 12.32 6.68
C SER A 80 7.28 13.18 7.87
N GLY A 81 6.37 13.59 8.75
CA GLY A 81 6.69 14.33 9.98
C GLY A 81 7.30 13.50 11.11
N LYS A 82 7.37 12.16 10.98
CA LYS A 82 8.05 11.28 11.96
C LYS A 82 9.53 11.03 11.63
N ALA A 83 10.05 11.62 10.55
CA ALA A 83 11.47 11.64 10.24
C ALA A 83 12.15 12.87 10.87
N SER A 84 12.21 12.93 12.21
CA SER A 84 13.02 13.89 12.96
C SER A 84 13.43 13.33 14.31
#